data_AF-A0A6G3XHA2-F1
#
_entry.id   AF-A0A6G3XHA2-F1
#
_cell.length_a   1.000
_cell.length_b   1.000
_cell.length_c   1.000
_cell.angle_alpha   90.00
_cell.angle_beta   90.00
_cell.angle_gamma   90.00
#
_symmetry.space_group_name_H-M   'P 1'
#
loop_
_entity.id
_entity.type
_entity.pdbx_description
1 polymer ?
#
loop_
_entity_poly.entity_id
_entity_poly.type
_entity_poly.pdbx_seq_one_letter_code
_entity_poly.pdbx_strand_id
1 'polypeptide(L)' 'MTAAVTTTAPGGPGAAELPFFVYGTLLPGEPNHDLFLRGRTAGERPAVLPRALLYDG' A
#
# COMPACT_ATOMS: atom_id res chain seq x y z
N MET A 1 32.44 -0.15 3.80
CA MET A 1 31.70 -1.13 4.63
C MET A 1 30.22 -0.85 4.39
N THR A 2 29.56 -1.62 3.53
CA THR A 2 28.15 -1.40 3.18
C THR A 2 27.39 -2.65 3.60
N ALA A 3 26.56 -2.52 4.64
CA ALA A 3 25.68 -3.60 5.08
C ALA A 3 24.40 -3.58 4.24
N ALA A 4 24.13 -4.67 3.51
CA ALA A 4 22.82 -4.90 2.91
C ALA A 4 21.88 -5.36 4.03
N VAL A 5 20.92 -4.50 4.41
CA VAL A 5 19.82 -4.93 5.27
C VAL A 5 18.89 -5.79 4.42
N THR A 6 18.89 -7.09 4.65
CA THR A 6 17.91 -7.99 4.02
C THR A 6 16.64 -7.90 4.84
N THR A 7 15.70 -7.04 4.43
CA THR A 7 14.36 -7.05 5.00
C THR A 7 13.71 -8.38 4.60
N THR A 8 13.31 -9.20 5.57
CA THR A 8 12.55 -10.41 5.29
C THR A 8 11.17 -9.95 4.80
N ALA A 9 10.96 -10.03 3.49
CA ALA A 9 9.67 -9.69 2.88
C ALA A 9 8.59 -10.59 3.49
N PRO A 10 7.47 -10.05 3.99
CA PRO A 10 6.35 -10.87 4.41
C PRO A 10 5.77 -11.52 3.15
N GLY A 11 6.04 -12.81 2.94
CA GLY A 11 5.79 -13.41 1.62
C GLY A 11 6.29 -14.83 1.39
N GLY A 12 6.18 -15.74 2.37
CA GLY A 12 6.36 -17.18 2.11
C GLY A 12 5.16 -17.76 1.35
N PRO A 13 5.28 -18.96 0.72
CA PRO A 13 4.15 -19.64 0.07
C PRO A 13 3.13 -20.05 1.16
N GLY A 14 2.17 -19.16 1.41
CA GLY A 14 1.26 -19.17 2.56
C GLY A 14 1.10 -17.80 3.26
N ALA A 15 1.74 -16.74 2.77
CA ALA A 15 1.61 -15.39 3.32
C ALA A 15 0.16 -14.91 3.23
N ALA A 16 -0.41 -14.63 4.40
CA ALA A 16 -1.72 -14.00 4.53
C ALA A 16 -1.76 -12.71 3.69
N GLU A 17 -2.91 -12.41 3.08
CA GLU A 17 -3.14 -11.14 2.41
C GLU A 17 -2.76 -9.98 3.35
N LEU A 18 -1.99 -9.01 2.84
CA LEU A 18 -1.53 -7.83 3.59
C LEU A 18 -2.23 -6.57 3.07
N PRO A 19 -3.52 -6.37 3.36
CA PRO A 19 -4.23 -5.18 2.94
C PRO A 19 -3.70 -3.95 3.69
N PHE A 20 -3.67 -2.82 2.99
CA PHE A 20 -3.41 -1.50 3.57
C PHE A 20 -4.45 -0.51 3.07
N PHE A 21 -4.74 0.51 3.89
CA PHE A 21 -5.69 1.56 3.53
C PHE A 21 -4.98 2.66 2.76
N VAL A 22 -5.64 3.17 1.71
CA VAL A 22 -5.12 4.23 0.85
C VAL A 22 -6.07 5.42 0.86
N TYR A 23 -5.50 6.63 0.90
CA TYR A 23 -6.19 7.90 0.72
C TYR A 23 -5.31 8.87 -0.07
N GLY A 24 -5.88 9.99 -0.51
CA GLY A 24 -5.14 11.06 -1.18
C GLY A 24 -4.48 10.61 -2.49
N THR A 25 -3.24 11.04 -2.73
CA THR A 25 -2.55 10.92 -4.04
C THR A 25 -2.23 9.49 -4.50
N LEU A 26 -2.49 8.49 -3.65
CA LEU A 26 -2.35 7.08 -3.98
C LEU A 26 -3.67 6.46 -4.45
N LEU A 27 -4.79 7.19 -4.50
CA LEU A 27 -6.05 6.71 -5.07
C LEU A 27 -5.96 6.51 -6.60
N PRO A 28 -6.76 5.62 -7.19
CA PRO A 28 -6.78 5.43 -8.64
C PRO A 28 -6.97 6.74 -9.42
N GLY A 29 -6.08 6.99 -10.39
CA GLY A 29 -6.09 8.22 -11.19
C GLY A 29 -5.26 9.36 -10.60
N GLU A 30 -4.84 9.27 -9.34
CA GLU A 30 -3.96 10.26 -8.73
C GLU A 30 -2.48 10.06 -9.11
N PRO A 31 -1.65 11.11 -9.03
CA PRO A 31 -0.29 11.09 -9.58
C PRO A 31 0.62 9.97 -9.07
N ASN A 32 0.41 9.52 -7.83
CA ASN A 32 1.29 8.54 -7.19
C ASN A 32 0.76 7.10 -7.32
N HIS A 33 -0.50 6.88 -7.72
CA HIS A 33 -1.08 5.55 -7.81
C HIS A 33 -0.29 4.64 -8.74
N ASP A 34 -0.10 5.08 -9.98
CA ASP A 34 0.55 4.25 -11.00
C ASP A 34 2.04 4.07 -10.75
N LEU A 35 2.68 5.07 -10.14
CA LEU A 35 4.10 5.05 -9.81
C LEU A 35 4.42 3.99 -8.74
N PHE A 36 3.53 3.81 -7.76
CA PHE A 36 3.81 2.97 -6.60
C PHE A 36 3.00 1.68 -6.53
N LEU A 37 1.77 1.64 -7.07
CA LEU A 37 0.82 0.55 -6.82
C LEU A 37 0.53 -0.32 -8.04
N ARG A 38 0.66 0.22 -9.26
CA ARG A 38 0.38 -0.53 -10.50
C ARG A 38 1.20 -1.82 -10.56
N GLY A 39 0.51 -2.96 -10.60
CA GLY A 39 1.11 -4.29 -10.67
C GLY A 39 1.77 -4.78 -9.37
N ARG A 40 1.60 -4.06 -8.25
CA ARG A 40 2.15 -4.43 -6.93
C ARG A 40 1.07 -4.81 -5.92
N THR A 41 -0.19 -4.52 -6.21
CA THR A 41 -1.34 -4.91 -5.39
C THR A 41 -2.16 -5.98 -6.14
N ALA A 42 -2.81 -6.87 -5.39
CA ALA A 42 -3.68 -7.91 -5.96
C ALA A 42 -5.03 -7.35 -6.45
N GLY A 43 -5.47 -6.22 -5.90
CA GLY A 43 -6.70 -5.54 -6.26
C GLY A 43 -7.09 -4.49 -5.22
N GLU A 44 -8.16 -3.78 -5.51
CA GLU A 44 -8.67 -2.68 -4.68
C GLU A 44 -10.13 -2.90 -4.35
N ARG A 45 -10.54 -2.44 -3.17
CA ARG A 45 -11.93 -2.48 -2.72
C ARG A 45 -12.25 -1.18 -1.99
N PRO A 46 -13.46 -0.61 -2.17
CA PRO A 46 -13.91 0.50 -1.35
C PRO A 46 -13.84 0.14 0.14
N ALA A 47 -13.29 1.05 0.94
CA ALA A 47 -13.12 0.85 2.38
C ALA A 47 -13.35 2.17 3.13
N VAL A 48 -13.78 2.05 4.38
CA VAL A 48 -13.89 3.17 5.33
C VAL A 48 -12.98 2.90 6.50
N LEU A 49 -12.18 3.89 6.89
CA LEU A 49 -11.38 3.83 8.10
C LEU A 49 -12.14 4.53 9.24
N PRO A 50 -12.85 3.78 10.12
CA PRO A 50 -13.66 4.40 11.16
C PRO A 50 -12.77 5.09 12.19
N ARG A 51 -13.29 6.19 12.76
CA ARG A 51 -12.62 6.99 13.79
C ARG A 51 -11.30 7.61 13.31
N ALA A 52 -11.18 7.87 12.02
CA ALA A 52 -10.13 8.70 11.42
C ALA A 52 -10.73 10.00 10.90
N LEU A 53 -9.91 11.06 10.89
CA LEU A 53 -10.22 12.32 10.22
C LEU A 53 -9.30 12.44 9.01
N LEU A 54 -9.86 12.91 7.90
CA LEU A 54 -9.09 13.32 6.74
C LEU A 54 -8.92 14.84 6.81
N TYR A 55 -7.68 15.29 6.66
CA TYR A 55 -7.34 16.70 6.54
C TYR A 55 -6.94 16.98 5.11
N ASP A 56 -7.15 18.23 4.69
CA ASP A 56 -6.55 18.73 3.46
C ASP A 56 -5.01 18.74 3.62
N GLY A 57 -4.33 18.35 2.54
CA GLY A 57 -2.87 18.26 2.45
C GLY A 57 -2.21 19.54 1.96
#